data_AF-A0A7J4DR97-F1
#
_entry.id   AF-A0A7J4DR97-F1
#
_cell.length_a   1.000
_cell.length_b   1.000
_cell.length_c   1.000
_cell.angle_alpha   90.00
_cell.angle_beta   90.00
_cell.angle_gamma   90.00
#
_symmetry.space_group_name_H-M   'P 1'
#
loop_
_entity.id
_entity.type
_entity.pdbx_description
1 polymer ?
#
loop_
_entity_poly.entity_id
_entity_poly.type
_entity_poly.pdbx_seq_one_letter_code
_entity_poly.pdbx_strand_id
1 'polypeptide(L)'
;MARLIAIKIPDDVYKELERRAKDAGYTLISDYVRDIILRELGRAGISLRGLEERLTRLEEGELTPRLYERILEIVKSVLAESVEKTLEVSNMVEIKKDVADKIVQRIERKVMDIINPFTAKVDSVASKLADLIEKVEVLEQRIDKLEEELKRAKEQVIQKPHHRRTAIDRLKEQGVVFESELRWLRDRDAFFERLRREGAIILDVKGERIAVYPSFWSKFKDKVEKLPTTIDDEIKVLLRDIEYKLFSRLREAGLVYYDASKRAWKFVEELDFSSK
;
A
#
# COMPACT_ATOMS: atom_id res chain seq x y z
N MET A 1 9.77 2.42 -11.35
CA MET A 1 10.52 2.96 -10.20
C MET A 1 9.52 3.65 -9.28
N ALA A 2 9.48 3.29 -8.00
CA ALA A 2 8.64 3.98 -7.01
C ALA A 2 9.34 5.26 -6.53
N ARG A 3 8.58 6.33 -6.31
CA ARG A 3 9.07 7.60 -5.73
C ARG A 3 8.20 7.94 -4.52
N LEU A 4 8.83 8.47 -3.46
CA LEU A 4 8.16 8.85 -2.22
C LEU A 4 7.68 10.31 -2.31
N ILE A 5 6.46 10.58 -1.87
CA ILE A 5 5.90 11.94 -1.73
C ILE A 5 5.46 12.09 -0.27
N ALA A 6 5.93 13.14 0.40
CA ALA A 6 5.52 13.51 1.75
C ALA A 6 4.84 14.88 1.71
N ILE A 7 3.67 15.01 2.33
CA ILE A 7 2.85 16.23 2.31
C ILE A 7 2.50 16.59 3.76
N LYS A 8 2.85 17.81 4.19
CA LYS A 8 2.45 18.35 5.49
C LYS A 8 1.14 19.11 5.31
N ILE A 9 0.10 18.65 5.98
CA ILE A 9 -1.22 19.27 5.97
C ILE A 9 -1.66 19.58 7.40
N PRO A 10 -2.53 20.57 7.59
CA PRO A 10 -3.16 20.83 8.89
C PRO A 10 -3.94 19.60 9.42
N ASP A 11 -4.00 19.47 10.75
CA ASP A 11 -4.66 18.34 11.43
C ASP A 11 -6.15 18.22 11.10
N ASP A 12 -6.84 19.34 10.92
CA ASP A 12 -8.24 19.40 10.51
C ASP A 12 -8.43 18.82 9.10
N VAL A 13 -7.52 19.13 8.18
CA VAL A 13 -7.53 18.58 6.81
C VAL A 13 -7.24 17.08 6.84
N TYR A 14 -6.30 16.63 7.68
CA TYR A 14 -6.01 15.21 7.84
C TYR A 14 -7.22 14.43 8.36
N LYS A 15 -7.92 14.95 9.36
CA LYS A 15 -9.14 14.34 9.91
C LYS A 15 -10.26 14.25 8.89
N GLU A 16 -10.44 15.28 8.07
CA GLU A 16 -11.44 15.26 6.99
C GLU A 16 -11.07 14.24 5.92
N LEU A 17 -9.79 14.10 5.56
CA LEU A 17 -9.32 13.06 4.65
C LEU A 17 -9.56 11.65 5.22
N GLU A 18 -9.32 11.45 6.51
CA GLU A 18 -9.60 10.16 7.17
C GLU A 18 -11.08 9.81 7.13
N ARG A 19 -11.96 10.78 7.42
CA ARG A 19 -13.41 10.60 7.35
C ARG A 19 -13.84 10.21 5.94
N ARG A 20 -13.40 10.97 4.93
CA ARG A 20 -13.73 10.69 3.53
C ARG A 20 -13.16 9.37 3.02
N ALA A 21 -11.98 8.98 3.49
CA ALA A 21 -11.40 7.68 3.16
C ALA A 21 -12.29 6.53 3.67
N LYS A 22 -12.74 6.61 4.93
CA LYS A 22 -13.68 5.62 5.51
C LYS A 22 -15.01 5.60 4.77
N ASP A 23 -15.60 6.77 4.50
CA ASP A 23 -16.87 6.89 3.76
C ASP A 23 -16.76 6.34 2.33
N ALA A 24 -15.56 6.35 1.74
CA ALA A 24 -15.27 5.78 0.43
C ALA A 24 -14.79 4.33 0.48
N GLY A 25 -14.72 3.69 1.66
CA GLY A 25 -14.37 2.28 1.84
C GLY A 25 -12.88 1.97 1.91
N TYR A 26 -12.01 2.96 2.11
CA TYR A 26 -10.56 2.77 2.21
C TYR A 26 -10.12 2.51 3.66
N THR A 27 -9.31 1.48 3.87
CA THR A 27 -8.69 1.16 5.17
C THR A 27 -7.51 2.07 5.50
N LEU A 28 -6.75 2.47 4.48
CA LEU A 28 -5.57 3.32 4.62
C LEU A 28 -5.79 4.67 3.92
N ILE A 29 -5.55 5.75 4.64
CA ILE A 29 -5.62 7.12 4.10
C ILE A 29 -4.65 7.29 2.92
N SER A 30 -3.48 6.65 2.97
CA SER A 30 -2.50 6.69 1.88
C SER A 30 -3.03 6.14 0.56
N ASP A 31 -3.91 5.14 0.61
CA ASP A 31 -4.50 4.54 -0.59
C ASP A 31 -5.61 5.44 -1.15
N TYR A 32 -6.39 6.07 -0.27
CA TYR A 32 -7.37 7.08 -0.66
C TYR A 32 -6.72 8.29 -1.33
N VAL A 33 -5.66 8.84 -0.73
CA VAL A 33 -4.91 9.97 -1.28
C VAL A 33 -4.25 9.59 -2.62
N ARG A 34 -3.73 8.37 -2.74
CA ARG A 34 -3.19 7.87 -4.00
C ARG A 34 -4.28 7.77 -5.07
N ASP A 35 -5.47 7.30 -4.73
CA ASP A 35 -6.60 7.23 -5.66
C ASP A 35 -6.99 8.61 -6.17
N ILE A 36 -7.10 9.61 -5.27
CA ILE A 36 -7.38 11.00 -5.65
C ILE A 36 -6.32 11.51 -6.63
N ILE A 37 -5.03 11.36 -6.30
CA ILE A 37 -3.93 11.84 -7.16
C ILE A 37 -4.00 11.16 -8.52
N LEU A 38 -4.21 9.84 -8.57
CA LEU A 38 -4.31 9.11 -9.83
C LEU A 38 -5.55 9.54 -10.63
N ARG A 39 -6.67 9.82 -9.97
CA ARG A 39 -7.90 10.30 -10.59
C ARG A 39 -7.74 11.67 -11.22
N GLU A 40 -7.16 12.62 -10.50
CA GLU A 40 -6.88 13.97 -11.01
C GLU A 40 -5.86 13.94 -12.16
N LEU A 41 -4.95 12.98 -12.17
CA LEU A 41 -4.01 12.77 -13.27
C LEU A 41 -4.61 11.98 -14.46
N GLY A 42 -5.90 11.62 -14.42
CA GLY A 42 -6.55 10.82 -15.46
C GLY A 42 -6.03 9.38 -15.56
N ARG A 43 -5.41 8.88 -14.48
CA ARG A 43 -4.78 7.56 -14.37
C ARG A 43 -5.48 6.63 -13.36
N ALA A 44 -6.64 7.02 -12.82
CA ALA A 44 -7.41 6.14 -11.98
C ALA A 44 -7.86 4.89 -12.77
N GLY A 45 -7.47 3.71 -12.27
CA GLY A 45 -8.13 2.48 -12.64
C GLY A 45 -9.59 2.50 -12.19
N ILE A 46 -10.39 1.58 -12.73
CA ILE A 46 -11.82 1.44 -12.43
C ILE A 46 -12.02 1.41 -10.90
N SER A 47 -12.68 2.43 -10.33
CA SER A 47 -12.99 2.47 -8.90
C SER A 47 -13.98 1.38 -8.51
N LEU A 48 -13.85 0.79 -7.32
CA LEU A 48 -14.77 -0.23 -6.79
C LEU A 48 -16.23 0.23 -6.83
N ARG A 49 -16.53 1.46 -6.35
CA ARG A 49 -17.88 2.05 -6.47
C ARG A 49 -18.38 2.12 -7.91
N GLY A 50 -17.56 2.59 -8.83
CA GLY A 50 -17.91 2.65 -10.24
C GLY A 50 -18.07 1.27 -10.90
N LEU A 51 -17.50 0.21 -10.31
CA LEU A 51 -17.75 -1.17 -10.74
C LEU A 51 -19.07 -1.69 -10.15
N GLU A 52 -19.32 -1.44 -8.86
CA GLU A 52 -20.55 -1.81 -8.16
C GLU A 52 -21.78 -1.18 -8.83
N GLU A 53 -21.77 0.13 -9.06
CA GLU A 53 -22.86 0.83 -9.78
C GLU A 53 -23.10 0.24 -11.17
N ARG A 54 -22.04 -0.16 -11.88
CA ARG A 54 -22.17 -0.79 -13.20
C ARG A 54 -22.72 -2.21 -13.11
N LEU A 55 -22.42 -2.94 -12.04
CA LEU A 55 -22.90 -4.30 -11.82
C LEU A 55 -24.39 -4.29 -11.46
N THR A 56 -24.81 -3.40 -10.54
CA THR A 56 -26.21 -3.25 -10.13
C THR A 56 -27.13 -2.96 -11.33
N ARG A 57 -26.74 -2.04 -12.22
CA ARG A 57 -27.51 -1.77 -13.45
C ARG A 57 -27.63 -2.99 -14.36
N LEU A 58 -26.58 -3.82 -14.44
CA LEU A 58 -26.61 -5.04 -15.23
C LEU A 58 -27.51 -6.11 -14.59
N GLU A 59 -27.50 -6.23 -13.26
CA GLU A 59 -28.38 -7.13 -12.50
C GLU A 59 -29.85 -6.73 -12.62
N GLU A 60 -30.15 -5.43 -12.70
CA GLU A 60 -31.49 -4.88 -12.97
C GLU A 60 -31.93 -5.06 -14.43
N GLY A 61 -31.07 -5.63 -15.28
CA GLY A 61 -31.37 -5.92 -16.68
C GLY A 61 -31.19 -4.73 -17.62
N GLU A 62 -30.53 -3.65 -17.19
CA GLU A 62 -30.23 -2.52 -18.07
C GLU A 62 -29.20 -2.93 -19.13
N LEU A 63 -29.59 -2.80 -20.40
CA LEU A 63 -28.68 -2.98 -21.51
C LEU A 63 -27.64 -1.87 -21.51
N THR A 64 -26.37 -2.24 -21.64
CA THR A 64 -25.30 -1.24 -21.83
C THR A 64 -25.57 -0.41 -23.09
N PRO A 65 -25.21 0.89 -23.09
CA PRO A 65 -25.44 1.76 -24.26
C PRO A 65 -24.92 1.17 -25.57
N ARG A 66 -23.73 0.55 -25.54
CA ARG A 66 -23.13 -0.11 -26.70
C ARG A 66 -23.93 -1.30 -27.23
N LEU A 67 -24.50 -2.09 -26.33
CA LEU A 67 -25.31 -3.24 -26.73
C LEU A 67 -26.65 -2.78 -27.30
N TYR A 68 -27.25 -1.76 -26.69
CA TYR A 68 -28.46 -1.11 -27.19
C TYR A 68 -28.25 -0.55 -28.61
N GLU A 69 -27.20 0.25 -28.83
CA GLU A 69 -26.85 0.81 -30.13
C GLU A 69 -26.69 -0.28 -31.20
N ARG A 70 -25.99 -1.36 -30.87
CA ARG A 70 -25.73 -2.47 -31.80
C ARG A 70 -26.98 -3.26 -32.16
N ILE A 71 -27.88 -3.49 -31.19
CA ILE A 71 -29.20 -4.09 -31.46
C ILE A 71 -30.01 -3.16 -32.37
N LEU A 72 -29.96 -1.86 -32.11
CA LEU A 72 -30.72 -0.85 -32.85
C LEU A 72 -30.23 -0.71 -34.30
N GLU A 73 -28.93 -0.81 -34.55
CA GLU A 73 -28.36 -0.91 -35.90
C GLU A 73 -28.87 -2.13 -36.68
N ILE A 74 -29.00 -3.27 -36.02
CA ILE A 74 -29.50 -4.50 -36.65
C ILE A 74 -30.97 -4.38 -36.98
N VAL A 75 -31.78 -3.89 -36.05
CA VAL A 75 -33.21 -3.63 -36.28
C VAL A 75 -33.36 -2.69 -37.48
N LYS A 76 -32.57 -1.61 -37.55
CA LYS A 76 -32.55 -0.69 -38.71
C LYS A 76 -32.16 -1.40 -40.01
N SER A 77 -31.12 -2.23 -40.00
CA SER A 77 -30.67 -2.94 -41.21
C SER A 77 -31.71 -3.93 -41.74
N VAL A 78 -32.35 -4.70 -40.84
CA VAL A 78 -33.38 -5.68 -41.22
C VAL A 78 -34.64 -4.98 -41.72
N LEU A 79 -35.02 -3.86 -41.12
CA LEU A 79 -36.15 -3.04 -41.59
C LEU A 79 -35.85 -2.43 -42.96
N ALA A 80 -34.64 -1.90 -43.19
CA ALA A 80 -34.24 -1.35 -44.49
C ALA A 80 -34.28 -2.41 -45.61
N GLU A 81 -33.68 -3.58 -45.38
CA GLU A 81 -33.72 -4.72 -46.32
C GLU A 81 -35.15 -5.21 -46.63
N SER A 82 -36.06 -5.06 -45.65
CA SER A 82 -37.46 -5.51 -45.80
C SER A 82 -38.32 -4.49 -46.53
N VAL A 83 -38.05 -3.19 -46.35
CA VAL A 83 -38.72 -2.09 -47.08
C VAL A 83 -38.34 -2.10 -48.56
N GLU A 84 -37.07 -2.32 -48.91
CA GLU A 84 -36.62 -2.47 -50.30
C GLU A 84 -37.33 -3.65 -50.99
N LYS A 85 -37.41 -4.82 -50.31
CA LYS A 85 -38.14 -5.99 -50.83
C LYS A 85 -39.65 -5.79 -50.95
N THR A 86 -40.24 -4.90 -50.15
CA THR A 86 -41.69 -4.62 -50.18
C THR A 86 -42.06 -3.62 -51.28
N LEU A 87 -41.13 -2.73 -51.67
CA LEU A 87 -41.32 -1.79 -52.77
C LEU A 87 -41.34 -2.47 -54.16
N GLU A 88 -40.72 -3.64 -54.32
CA GLU A 88 -40.78 -4.44 -55.55
C GLU A 88 -42.10 -5.22 -55.73
N VAL A 89 -42.88 -5.42 -54.66
CA VAL A 89 -44.07 -6.28 -54.67
C VAL A 89 -45.31 -5.49 -54.25
N SER A 90 -45.81 -4.65 -55.16
CA SER A 90 -47.17 -4.11 -55.03
C SER A 90 -48.19 -5.16 -55.45
N ASN A 91 -48.89 -5.79 -54.48
CA ASN A 91 -50.35 -5.91 -54.45
C ASN A 91 -50.89 -6.67 -53.20
N MET A 92 -51.96 -6.09 -52.61
CA MET A 92 -53.03 -6.65 -51.75
C MET A 92 -52.74 -7.15 -50.31
N VAL A 93 -52.84 -6.19 -49.37
CA VAL A 93 -53.62 -6.09 -48.10
C VAL A 93 -53.74 -7.25 -47.08
N GLU A 94 -53.52 -8.54 -47.37
CA GLU A 94 -53.61 -9.60 -46.33
C GLU A 94 -52.25 -10.21 -45.92
N ILE A 95 -51.17 -9.60 -46.39
CA ILE A 95 -49.78 -10.09 -46.26
C ILE A 95 -49.03 -9.47 -45.06
N LYS A 96 -49.63 -8.49 -44.36
CA LYS A 96 -48.92 -7.68 -43.35
C LYS A 96 -48.47 -8.46 -42.11
N LYS A 97 -49.23 -9.46 -41.64
CA LYS A 97 -48.90 -10.19 -40.41
C LYS A 97 -47.81 -11.24 -40.66
N ASP A 98 -47.93 -12.03 -41.73
CA ASP A 98 -46.98 -13.10 -42.06
C ASP A 98 -45.59 -12.56 -42.47
N VAL A 99 -45.56 -11.37 -43.09
CA VAL A 99 -44.29 -10.65 -43.37
C VAL A 99 -43.71 -10.06 -42.08
N ALA A 100 -44.53 -9.49 -41.20
CA ALA A 100 -44.07 -9.00 -39.90
C ALA A 100 -43.48 -10.14 -39.06
N ASP A 101 -44.14 -11.30 -39.01
CA ASP A 101 -43.66 -12.48 -38.27
C ASP A 101 -42.31 -12.98 -38.83
N LYS A 102 -42.13 -12.99 -40.15
CA LYS A 102 -40.84 -13.34 -40.79
C LYS A 102 -39.73 -12.32 -40.47
N ILE A 103 -40.08 -11.04 -40.38
CA ILE A 103 -39.13 -9.99 -39.99
C ILE A 103 -38.74 -10.17 -38.52
N VAL A 104 -39.72 -10.40 -37.63
CA VAL A 104 -39.50 -10.65 -36.21
C VAL A 104 -38.58 -11.86 -36.01
N GLN A 105 -38.86 -12.99 -36.66
CA GLN A 105 -38.00 -14.18 -36.59
C GLN A 105 -36.56 -13.93 -37.07
N ARG A 106 -36.38 -13.07 -38.08
CA ARG A 106 -35.05 -12.71 -38.57
C ARG A 106 -34.31 -11.81 -37.57
N ILE A 107 -35.01 -10.86 -36.97
CA ILE A 107 -34.46 -10.00 -35.90
C ILE A 107 -34.09 -10.87 -34.70
N GLU A 108 -34.98 -11.74 -34.24
CA GLU A 108 -34.73 -12.67 -33.14
C GLU A 108 -33.48 -13.51 -33.39
N ARG A 109 -33.32 -14.07 -34.60
CA ARG A 109 -32.12 -14.83 -34.95
C ARG A 109 -30.85 -13.99 -34.89
N LYS A 110 -30.84 -12.82 -35.54
CA LYS A 110 -29.66 -11.92 -35.52
C LYS A 110 -29.34 -11.43 -34.11
N VAL A 111 -30.35 -11.22 -33.27
CA VAL A 111 -30.18 -10.84 -31.85
C VAL A 111 -29.60 -11.99 -31.05
N MET A 112 -30.13 -13.21 -31.21
CA MET A 112 -29.59 -14.42 -30.58
C MET A 112 -28.13 -14.67 -30.97
N ASP A 113 -27.79 -14.51 -32.25
CA ASP A 113 -26.42 -14.68 -32.75
C ASP A 113 -25.41 -13.73 -32.08
N ILE A 114 -25.88 -12.57 -31.61
CA ILE A 114 -25.05 -11.61 -30.86
C ILE A 114 -25.01 -11.95 -29.37
N ILE A 115 -26.16 -12.30 -28.78
CA ILE A 115 -26.25 -12.60 -27.35
C ILE A 115 -25.46 -13.87 -27.01
N ASN A 116 -25.53 -14.91 -27.84
CA ASN A 116 -24.90 -16.21 -27.58
C ASN A 116 -23.39 -16.12 -27.25
N PRO A 117 -22.55 -15.39 -28.02
CA PRO A 117 -21.15 -15.15 -27.66
C PRO A 117 -20.96 -14.43 -26.32
N PHE A 118 -21.84 -13.49 -25.95
CA PHE A 118 -21.78 -12.80 -24.66
C PHE A 118 -22.18 -13.74 -23.52
N THR A 119 -23.22 -14.55 -23.69
CA THR A 119 -23.62 -15.58 -22.71
C THR A 119 -22.47 -16.53 -22.43
N ALA A 120 -21.84 -17.08 -23.48
CA ALA A 120 -20.69 -17.96 -23.33
C ALA A 120 -19.50 -17.28 -22.62
N LYS A 121 -19.30 -15.97 -22.86
CA LYS A 121 -18.26 -15.21 -22.18
C LYS A 121 -18.59 -14.99 -20.71
N VAL A 122 -19.85 -14.69 -20.38
CA VAL A 122 -20.34 -14.55 -19.00
C VAL A 122 -20.16 -15.86 -18.25
N ASP A 123 -20.56 -16.98 -18.84
CA ASP A 123 -20.36 -18.32 -18.26
C ASP A 123 -18.87 -18.57 -17.96
N SER A 124 -17.99 -18.26 -18.92
CA SER A 124 -16.55 -18.42 -18.73
C SER A 124 -15.97 -17.54 -17.60
N VAL A 125 -16.56 -16.36 -17.37
CA VAL A 125 -16.16 -15.46 -16.28
C VAL A 125 -16.70 -15.97 -14.96
N ALA A 126 -17.95 -16.44 -14.93
CA ALA A 126 -18.55 -17.04 -13.75
C ALA A 126 -17.75 -18.27 -13.27
N SER A 127 -17.34 -19.15 -14.19
CA SER A 127 -16.47 -20.30 -13.84
C SER A 127 -15.12 -19.84 -13.28
N LYS A 128 -14.48 -18.86 -13.91
CA LYS A 128 -13.20 -18.32 -13.40
C LYS A 128 -13.35 -17.64 -12.05
N LEU A 129 -14.48 -17.01 -11.79
CA LEU A 129 -14.78 -16.39 -10.50
C LEU A 129 -14.96 -17.47 -9.43
N ALA A 130 -15.67 -18.55 -9.73
CA ALA A 130 -15.78 -19.71 -8.85
C ALA A 130 -14.40 -20.31 -8.51
N ASP A 131 -13.54 -20.51 -9.52
CA ASP A 131 -12.16 -20.99 -9.30
C ASP A 131 -11.33 -20.04 -8.41
N LEU A 132 -11.55 -18.72 -8.54
CA LEU A 132 -10.86 -17.73 -7.72
C LEU A 132 -11.37 -17.75 -6.27
N ILE A 133 -12.68 -17.87 -6.07
CA ILE A 133 -13.30 -18.01 -4.74
C ILE A 133 -12.70 -19.24 -4.04
N GLU A 134 -12.69 -20.40 -4.71
CA GLU A 134 -12.11 -21.63 -4.14
C GLU A 134 -10.63 -21.46 -3.78
N LYS A 135 -9.83 -20.82 -4.65
CA LYS A 135 -8.42 -20.56 -4.37
C LYS A 135 -8.22 -19.62 -3.18
N VAL A 136 -9.08 -18.62 -3.02
CA VAL A 136 -9.03 -17.69 -1.89
C VAL A 136 -9.37 -18.45 -0.59
N GLU A 137 -10.43 -19.26 -0.58
CA GLU A 137 -10.80 -20.08 0.59
C GLU A 137 -9.65 -21.03 1.00
N VAL A 138 -8.98 -21.65 0.02
CA VAL A 138 -7.81 -22.51 0.30
C VAL A 138 -6.64 -21.71 0.87
N LEU A 139 -6.42 -20.48 0.42
CA LEU A 139 -5.38 -19.60 0.96
C LEU A 139 -5.72 -19.13 2.37
N GLU A 140 -6.96 -18.76 2.64
CA GLU A 140 -7.44 -18.39 3.98
C GLU A 140 -7.20 -19.54 4.97
N GLN A 141 -7.60 -20.77 4.62
CA GLN A 141 -7.33 -21.94 5.45
C GLN A 141 -5.84 -22.21 5.68
N ARG A 142 -4.97 -21.89 4.71
CA ARG A 142 -3.52 -22.02 4.88
C ARG A 142 -2.95 -20.95 5.79
N ILE A 143 -3.46 -19.72 5.70
CA ILE A 143 -3.07 -18.62 6.58
C ILE A 143 -3.44 -18.98 8.02
N ASP A 144 -4.67 -19.45 8.28
CA ASP A 144 -5.10 -19.86 9.62
C ASP A 144 -4.18 -20.93 10.22
N LYS A 145 -3.80 -21.94 9.41
CA LYS A 145 -2.85 -22.98 9.84
C LYS A 145 -1.47 -22.41 10.17
N LEU A 146 -0.95 -21.51 9.32
CA LEU A 146 0.33 -20.86 9.56
C LEU A 146 0.29 -19.94 10.80
N GLU A 147 -0.83 -19.28 11.06
CA GLU A 147 -1.02 -18.47 12.27
C GLU A 147 -1.04 -19.34 13.52
N GLU A 148 -1.73 -20.49 13.49
CA GLU A 148 -1.69 -21.46 14.58
C GLU A 148 -0.29 -22.03 14.82
N GLU A 149 0.43 -22.41 13.76
CA GLU A 149 1.81 -22.88 13.84
C GLU A 149 2.74 -21.80 14.39
N LEU A 150 2.57 -20.55 13.98
CA LEU A 150 3.34 -19.42 14.50
C LEU A 150 3.03 -19.17 15.98
N LYS A 151 1.76 -19.30 16.40
CA LYS A 151 1.36 -19.18 17.80
C LYS A 151 2.00 -20.29 18.65
N ARG A 152 1.97 -21.54 18.19
CA ARG A 152 2.62 -22.67 18.85
C ARG A 152 4.14 -22.50 18.90
N ALA A 153 4.76 -22.01 17.82
CA ALA A 153 6.20 -21.73 17.80
C ALA A 153 6.57 -20.62 18.79
N LYS A 154 5.76 -19.56 18.90
CA LYS A 154 5.95 -18.50 19.91
C LYS A 154 5.79 -19.05 21.34
N GLU A 155 4.82 -19.92 21.59
CA GLU A 155 4.61 -20.57 22.90
C GLU A 155 5.75 -21.54 23.25
N GLN A 156 6.30 -22.27 22.28
CA GLN A 156 7.48 -23.14 22.46
C GLN A 156 8.77 -22.35 22.69
N VAL A 157 8.87 -21.12 22.15
CA VAL A 157 9.99 -20.20 22.45
C VAL A 157 9.91 -19.67 23.89
N ILE A 158 8.71 -19.59 24.50
CA ILE A 158 8.52 -19.16 25.90
C ILE A 158 8.92 -20.26 26.91
N GLN A 159 8.92 -21.53 26.52
CA GLN A 159 9.25 -22.67 27.40
C GLN A 159 10.71 -23.18 27.30
N LYS A 160 11.57 -22.59 26.46
CA LYS A 160 13.01 -22.86 26.55
C LYS A 160 13.59 -22.12 27.76
N PRO A 161 14.49 -22.74 28.55
CA PRO A 161 15.10 -22.09 29.70
C PRO A 161 15.74 -20.78 29.24
N HIS A 162 15.39 -19.71 29.93
CA HIS A 162 15.77 -18.32 29.65
C HIS A 162 17.30 -18.23 29.42
N HIS A 163 17.76 -18.37 28.17
CA HIS A 163 19.06 -17.81 27.81
C HIS A 163 18.88 -16.33 28.05
N ARG A 164 19.46 -15.81 29.13
CA ARG A 164 19.39 -14.40 29.49
C ARG A 164 19.77 -13.63 28.23
N ARG A 165 18.81 -12.97 27.56
CA ARG A 165 19.11 -12.08 26.43
C ARG A 165 20.24 -11.20 26.91
N THR A 166 21.40 -11.34 26.30
CA THR A 166 22.59 -10.67 26.81
C THR A 166 22.42 -9.18 26.59
N ALA A 167 23.14 -8.36 27.35
CA ALA A 167 23.08 -6.91 27.19
C ALA A 167 23.39 -6.51 25.73
N ILE A 168 24.31 -7.21 25.04
CA ILE A 168 24.52 -7.06 23.59
C ILE A 168 23.29 -7.36 22.75
N ASP A 169 22.56 -8.43 23.00
CA ASP A 169 21.45 -8.83 22.11
C ASP A 169 20.41 -7.71 22.07
N ARG A 170 20.14 -7.10 23.23
CA ARG A 170 19.27 -5.92 23.33
C ARG A 170 19.84 -4.71 22.61
N LEU A 171 21.15 -4.44 22.74
CA LEU A 171 21.82 -3.35 22.04
C LEU A 171 21.84 -3.58 20.52
N LYS A 172 21.94 -4.82 20.06
CA LYS A 172 21.92 -5.19 18.63
C LYS A 172 20.53 -4.98 18.02
N GLU A 173 19.48 -5.25 18.78
CA GLU A 173 18.09 -5.00 18.38
C GLU A 173 17.74 -3.51 18.36
N GLN A 174 18.13 -2.76 19.40
CA GLN A 174 17.77 -1.34 19.56
C GLN A 174 18.74 -0.37 18.86
N GLY A 175 19.98 -0.78 18.61
CA GLY A 175 21.05 0.00 17.98
C GLY A 175 21.73 1.01 18.92
N VAL A 176 20.94 1.73 19.73
CA VAL A 176 21.41 2.76 20.67
C VAL A 176 20.70 2.57 22.02
N VAL A 177 21.44 2.72 23.12
CA VAL A 177 20.90 2.75 24.47
C VAL A 177 21.43 3.98 25.20
N PHE A 178 20.52 4.79 25.73
CA PHE A 178 20.82 5.99 26.49
C PHE A 178 20.81 5.70 27.98
N GLU A 179 21.76 6.25 28.73
CA GLU A 179 21.76 6.13 30.20
C GLU A 179 20.47 6.69 30.82
N SER A 180 19.89 7.76 30.26
CA SER A 180 18.61 8.34 30.73
C SER A 180 17.41 7.40 30.63
N GLU A 181 17.48 6.36 29.80
CA GLU A 181 16.43 5.33 29.64
C GLU A 181 16.61 4.15 30.62
N LEU A 182 17.79 4.03 31.23
CA LEU A 182 18.16 2.94 32.13
C LEU A 182 17.94 3.27 33.62
N ARG A 183 16.99 4.16 33.93
CA ARG A 183 16.67 4.55 35.32
C ARG A 183 16.26 3.38 36.22
N TRP A 184 15.79 2.28 35.61
CA TRP A 184 15.39 1.06 36.30
C TRP A 184 16.57 0.17 36.73
N LEU A 185 17.78 0.41 36.22
CA LEU A 185 18.94 -0.42 36.49
C LEU A 185 19.74 0.12 37.69
N ARG A 186 19.97 -0.75 38.67
CA ARG A 186 20.65 -0.39 39.93
C ARG A 186 22.12 -0.04 39.76
N ASP A 187 22.81 -0.72 38.83
CA ASP A 187 24.22 -0.49 38.52
C ASP A 187 24.39 -0.22 37.02
N ARG A 188 24.49 1.07 36.69
CA ARG A 188 24.66 1.55 35.31
C ARG A 188 26.11 1.33 34.85
N ASP A 189 27.07 1.55 35.74
CA ASP A 189 28.50 1.44 35.44
C ASP A 189 28.86 0.02 34.99
N ALA A 190 28.46 -0.99 35.74
CA ALA A 190 28.72 -2.40 35.39
C ALA A 190 28.03 -2.84 34.09
N PHE A 191 26.90 -2.22 33.74
CA PHE A 191 26.20 -2.49 32.49
C PHE A 191 26.94 -1.93 31.28
N PHE A 192 27.37 -0.67 31.36
CA PHE A 192 28.16 -0.03 30.31
C PHE A 192 29.53 -0.70 30.17
N GLU A 193 30.21 -1.07 31.27
CA GLU A 193 31.46 -1.83 31.18
C GLU A 193 31.28 -3.18 30.48
N ARG A 194 30.18 -3.89 30.73
CA ARG A 194 29.89 -5.15 30.05
C ARG A 194 29.69 -4.95 28.56
N LEU A 195 28.90 -3.95 28.18
CA LEU A 195 28.70 -3.59 26.77
C LEU A 195 30.01 -3.22 26.09
N ARG A 196 30.89 -2.48 26.78
CA ARG A 196 32.23 -2.15 26.28
C ARG A 196 33.07 -3.40 26.01
N ARG A 197 33.09 -4.36 26.95
CA ARG A 197 33.81 -5.65 26.79
C ARG A 197 33.25 -6.49 25.63
N GLU A 198 31.96 -6.36 25.38
CA GLU A 198 31.26 -7.05 24.28
C GLU A 198 31.33 -6.27 22.95
N GLY A 199 32.08 -5.16 22.89
CA GLY A 199 32.39 -4.41 21.67
C GLY A 199 31.46 -3.24 21.36
N ALA A 200 30.61 -2.79 22.29
CA ALA A 200 29.81 -1.58 22.11
C ALA A 200 30.68 -0.33 22.19
N ILE A 201 30.33 0.68 21.37
CA ILE A 201 30.93 2.01 21.42
C ILE A 201 30.20 2.80 22.49
N ILE A 202 30.93 3.36 23.45
CA ILE A 202 30.34 4.18 24.52
C ILE A 202 30.78 5.62 24.29
N LEU A 203 29.80 6.50 24.15
CA LEU A 203 29.97 7.93 24.00
C LEU A 203 29.61 8.61 25.31
N ASP A 204 30.51 9.42 25.86
CA ASP A 204 30.21 10.27 27.00
C ASP A 204 29.84 11.66 26.48
N VAL A 205 28.56 12.02 26.59
CA VAL A 205 27.99 13.20 25.94
C VAL A 205 27.32 14.04 27.02
N LYS A 206 27.94 15.17 27.40
CA LYS A 206 27.43 16.09 28.43
C LYS A 206 27.09 15.39 29.77
N GLY A 207 27.88 14.39 30.17
CA GLY A 207 27.68 13.64 31.40
C GLY A 207 26.61 12.55 31.32
N GLU A 208 26.19 12.17 30.11
CA GLU A 208 25.34 11.01 29.84
C GLU A 208 26.11 9.98 29.01
N ARG A 209 26.13 8.71 29.45
CA ARG A 209 26.73 7.61 28.68
C ARG A 209 25.74 7.03 27.69
N ILE A 210 26.15 6.96 26.43
CA ILE A 210 25.34 6.41 25.34
C ILE A 210 26.09 5.21 24.75
N ALA A 211 25.49 4.03 24.82
CA ALA A 211 26.03 2.84 24.15
C ALA A 211 25.45 2.72 22.75
N VAL A 212 26.32 2.55 21.77
CA VAL A 212 25.96 2.39 20.36
C VAL A 212 26.59 1.11 19.83
N TYR A 213 25.81 0.32 19.10
CA TYR A 213 26.33 -0.88 18.44
C TYR A 213 27.25 -0.49 17.26
N PRO A 214 28.42 -1.13 17.06
CA PRO A 214 29.37 -0.72 16.01
C PRO A 214 28.79 -0.66 14.60
N SER A 215 27.99 -1.66 14.21
CA SER A 215 27.41 -1.68 12.86
C SER A 215 26.32 -0.62 12.67
N PHE A 216 25.66 -0.21 13.76
CA PHE A 216 24.74 0.91 13.76
C PHE A 216 25.50 2.23 13.62
N TRP A 217 26.58 2.41 14.40
CA TRP A 217 27.40 3.62 14.36
C TRP A 217 27.96 3.92 12.97
N SER A 218 28.54 2.91 12.29
CA SER A 218 29.06 3.11 10.93
C SER A 218 27.99 3.53 9.93
N LYS A 219 26.79 2.93 10.00
CA LYS A 219 25.66 3.30 9.13
C LYS A 219 25.13 4.69 9.47
N PHE A 220 25.08 5.03 10.75
CA PHE A 220 24.65 6.34 11.22
C PHE A 220 25.61 7.44 10.75
N LYS A 221 26.93 7.23 10.88
CA LYS A 221 27.94 8.17 10.41
C LYS A 221 27.81 8.46 8.92
N ASP A 222 27.71 7.41 8.10
CA ASP A 222 27.54 7.54 6.64
C ASP A 222 26.24 8.27 6.27
N LYS A 223 25.14 8.01 6.99
CA LYS A 223 23.88 8.74 6.79
C LYS A 223 24.00 10.21 7.14
N VAL A 224 24.58 10.53 8.30
CA VAL A 224 24.70 11.91 8.78
C VAL A 224 25.60 12.73 7.86
N GLU A 225 26.74 12.19 7.42
CA GLU A 225 27.64 12.89 6.48
C GLU A 225 26.97 13.19 5.13
N LYS A 226 26.01 12.36 4.70
CA LYS A 226 25.25 12.55 3.46
C LYS A 226 24.06 13.50 3.60
N LEU A 227 23.72 13.99 4.80
CA LEU A 227 22.60 14.92 5.00
C LEU A 227 22.96 16.31 4.44
N PRO A 228 22.28 16.79 3.39
CA PRO A 228 22.60 18.08 2.77
C PRO A 228 21.94 19.27 3.50
N THR A 229 21.06 18.99 4.45
CA THR A 229 20.14 19.96 5.05
C THR A 229 20.47 20.26 6.51
N THR A 230 20.22 21.49 6.91
CA THR A 230 20.30 21.98 8.29
C THR A 230 18.92 22.09 8.95
N ILE A 231 17.85 21.80 8.21
CA ILE A 231 16.48 21.94 8.65
C ILE A 231 16.09 20.73 9.50
N ASP A 232 15.77 21.00 10.76
CA ASP A 232 15.52 19.98 11.79
C ASP A 232 14.38 19.00 11.42
N ASP A 233 13.28 19.53 10.86
CA ASP A 233 12.14 18.76 10.39
C ASP A 233 12.51 17.79 9.25
N GLU A 234 13.38 18.20 8.31
CA GLU A 234 13.83 17.35 7.21
C GLU A 234 14.77 16.26 7.72
N ILE A 235 15.64 16.59 8.67
CA ILE A 235 16.56 15.64 9.30
C ILE A 235 15.76 14.56 10.04
N LYS A 236 14.67 14.93 10.73
CA LYS A 236 13.79 13.99 11.43
C LYS A 236 13.07 13.03 10.49
N VAL A 237 12.80 13.41 9.25
CA VAL A 237 12.19 12.53 8.24
C VAL A 237 13.23 11.60 7.61
N LEU A 238 14.46 12.09 7.42
CA LEU A 238 15.56 11.32 6.81
C LEU A 238 16.21 10.32 7.78
N LEU A 239 16.16 10.59 9.08
CA LEU A 239 16.63 9.73 10.15
C LEU A 239 15.45 9.02 10.82
N ARG A 240 15.65 7.77 11.28
CA ARG A 240 14.67 7.10 12.15
C ARG A 240 14.63 7.79 13.52
N ASP A 241 13.52 7.67 14.25
CA ASP A 241 13.34 8.35 15.56
C ASP A 241 14.54 8.18 16.52
N ILE A 242 15.10 6.98 16.61
CA ILE A 242 16.27 6.67 17.45
C ILE A 242 17.56 7.31 16.88
N GLU A 243 17.74 7.31 15.56
CA GLU A 243 18.87 7.93 14.87
C GLU A 243 18.83 9.47 15.05
N TYR A 244 17.65 10.08 14.91
CA TYR A 244 17.45 11.50 15.15
C TYR A 244 17.71 11.88 16.61
N LYS A 245 17.25 11.06 17.56
CA LYS A 245 17.51 11.28 18.99
C LYS A 245 19.01 11.27 19.30
N LEU A 246 19.76 10.31 18.74
CA LEU A 246 21.22 10.28 18.85
C LEU A 246 21.84 11.53 18.21
N PHE A 247 21.41 11.90 17.00
CA PHE A 247 21.89 13.09 16.29
C PHE A 247 21.66 14.38 17.08
N SER A 248 20.46 14.61 17.65
CA SER A 248 20.18 15.80 18.44
C SER A 248 21.09 15.91 19.65
N ARG A 249 21.32 14.79 20.35
CA ARG A 249 22.23 14.78 21.52
C ARG A 249 23.67 15.08 21.13
N LEU A 250 24.14 14.54 20.02
CA LEU A 250 25.49 14.84 19.50
C LEU A 250 25.62 16.31 19.05
N ARG A 251 24.59 16.86 18.40
CA ARG A 251 24.52 18.28 18.01
C ARG A 251 24.52 19.19 19.24
N GLU A 252 23.68 18.90 20.23
CA GLU A 252 23.61 19.65 21.48
C GLU A 252 24.94 19.64 22.23
N ALA A 253 25.71 18.56 22.15
CA ALA A 253 27.03 18.44 22.75
C ALA A 253 28.16 19.07 21.91
N GLY A 254 27.86 19.59 20.72
CA GLY A 254 28.86 20.16 19.82
C GLY A 254 29.75 19.12 19.13
N LEU A 255 29.44 17.83 19.25
CA LEU A 255 30.20 16.74 18.64
C LEU A 255 29.90 16.58 17.14
N VAL A 256 28.82 17.19 16.66
CA VAL A 256 28.41 17.20 15.26
C VAL A 256 28.13 18.63 14.83
N TYR A 257 28.80 19.09 13.77
CA TYR A 257 28.63 20.44 13.21
C TYR A 257 28.40 20.38 11.71
N TYR A 258 27.72 21.39 11.18
CA TYR A 258 27.51 21.50 9.73
C TYR A 258 28.65 22.28 9.09
N ASP A 259 29.39 21.64 8.18
CA ASP A 259 30.42 22.30 7.38
C ASP A 259 29.75 22.97 6.17
N ALA A 260 29.58 24.29 6.23
CA ALA A 260 28.97 25.08 5.17
C ALA A 260 29.75 25.01 3.84
N SER A 261 31.06 24.74 3.88
CA SER A 261 31.89 24.63 2.68
C SER A 261 31.68 23.30 1.97
N LYS A 262 31.50 22.21 2.73
CA LYS A 262 31.24 20.87 2.18
C LYS A 262 29.75 20.50 2.10
N ARG A 263 28.86 21.39 2.58
CA ARG A 263 27.41 21.19 2.70
C ARG A 263 27.04 19.83 3.33
N ALA A 264 27.81 19.46 4.34
CA ALA A 264 27.74 18.14 4.96
C ALA A 264 27.94 18.28 6.47
N TRP A 265 27.30 17.40 7.22
CA TRP A 265 27.53 17.29 8.65
C TRP A 265 28.82 16.53 8.91
N LYS A 266 29.65 17.04 9.82
CA LYS A 266 30.90 16.42 10.25
C LYS A 266 30.90 16.18 11.75
N PHE A 267 31.61 15.14 12.14
CA PHE A 267 31.88 14.83 13.53
C PHE A 267 33.18 15.52 13.95
N VAL A 268 33.23 16.04 15.17
CA VAL A 268 34.47 16.52 15.78
C VAL A 268 35.35 15.30 16.08
N GLU A 269 36.64 15.35 15.72
CA GLU A 269 37.56 14.21 15.84
C GLU A 269 37.85 13.80 17.31
N GLU A 270 37.52 14.66 18.28
CA GLU A 270 37.51 14.34 19.72
C GLU A 270 36.23 13.57 20.11
N LEU A 271 36.07 12.35 19.56
CA LEU A 271 35.27 11.35 20.25
C LEU A 271 36.21 10.69 21.26
N ASP A 272 36.26 11.23 22.47
CA ASP A 272 36.92 10.58 23.59
C ASP A 272 36.17 9.26 23.86
N PHE A 273 36.60 8.20 23.19
CA PHE A 273 36.31 6.84 23.62
C PHE A 273 37.04 6.72 24.95
N SER A 274 36.32 6.90 26.07
CA SER A 274 36.88 6.86 27.41
C SER A 274 37.63 5.54 27.66
N SER A 275 38.91 5.50 27.29
CA SER A 275 39.89 4.50 27.66
C SER A 275 40.56 5.00 28.93
N LYS A 276 39.95 4.65 30.06
CA LYS A 276 40.63 4.49 31.34
C LYS A 276 40.15 3.20 31.95
#